data_AF-A0A4Q4VPQ1-F1
#
_entry.id   AF-A0A4Q4VPQ1-F1
#
_cell.length_a   1.000
_cell.length_b   1.000
_cell.length_c   1.000
_cell.angle_alpha   90.00
_cell.angle_beta   90.00
_cell.angle_gamma   90.00
#
_symmetry.space_group_name_H-M   'P 1'
#
loop_
_entity.id
_entity.type
_entity.pdbx_description
1 polymer ?
#
loop_
_entity_poly.entity_id
_entity_poly.type
_entity_poly.pdbx_seq_one_letter_code
_entity_poly.pdbx_strand_id
1 'polypeptide(L)'
;MASSPTKADPDASVGDDDTEALLKHYFSLKHDLTSLYGQWSESDPNFRKKAPRFTGIRILSQDAWEALVNKLCKYYGPLIGHVGDEAFHDFPSPQSLAGEGVEAHLRKLGFGYRAKYIRETARIVSEDKPEWWLESLANPENPGWLPSKVPGDAQPLTYKHAHEQLLLLSGVGPKVADCICLMGLGWGEAVPVDTHMWQIAQRDYNFGKGKTKTFSKIMYDSVGDHFRKIWGSQAGWAHSVLFTANLKSFSEQAAAKSEEISVKVKVEEEAITGKLPSRSRKRQVAVLEAVKVEQEIEVGPARSTRKRKRAAA
;
A
#
# COMPACT_ATOMS: atom_id res chain seq x y z
N MET A 1 19.20 3.04 54.02
CA MET A 1 19.27 4.34 53.32
C MET A 1 18.55 4.18 52.00
N ALA A 2 17.37 4.76 51.87
CA ALA A 2 16.54 4.65 50.68
C ALA A 2 17.13 5.50 49.55
N SER A 3 17.52 4.86 48.46
CA SER A 3 17.96 5.56 47.24
C SER A 3 16.72 6.12 46.54
N SER A 4 16.66 7.44 46.42
CA SER A 4 15.59 8.14 45.70
C SER A 4 15.76 7.95 44.19
N PRO A 5 14.68 7.78 43.41
CA PRO A 5 14.78 7.70 41.96
C PRO A 5 15.12 9.09 41.40
N THR A 6 16.22 9.15 40.66
CA THR A 6 16.70 10.30 39.91
C THR A 6 15.62 10.75 38.93
N LYS A 7 15.24 12.03 38.99
CA LYS A 7 14.31 12.65 38.04
C LYS A 7 14.87 12.50 36.63
N ALA A 8 14.06 11.96 35.72
CA ALA A 8 14.36 11.97 34.29
C ALA A 8 14.46 13.43 33.81
N ASP A 9 15.55 13.76 33.13
CA ASP A 9 15.75 15.05 32.47
C ASP A 9 14.65 15.25 31.41
N PRO A 10 13.93 16.39 31.42
CA PRO A 10 12.85 16.67 30.47
C PRO A 10 13.35 17.20 29.11
N ASP A 11 14.67 17.17 28.87
CA ASP A 11 15.31 17.77 27.69
C ASP A 11 16.02 16.71 26.82
N ALA A 12 15.40 15.53 26.70
CA ALA A 12 15.72 14.61 25.61
C ALA A 12 15.30 15.29 24.31
N SER A 13 16.30 15.85 23.61
CA SER A 13 16.24 16.50 22.29
C SER A 13 14.96 16.18 21.51
N VAL A 14 14.11 17.19 21.33
CA VAL A 14 13.06 17.17 20.31
C VAL A 14 13.79 17.03 18.98
N GLY A 15 13.82 15.81 18.43
CA GLY A 15 14.29 15.58 17.08
C GLY A 15 13.53 16.48 16.10
N ASP A 16 14.14 16.80 14.97
CA ASP A 16 13.47 17.54 13.91
C ASP A 16 12.14 16.82 13.57
N ASP A 17 11.04 17.56 13.50
CA ASP A 17 9.71 16.98 13.24
C ASP A 17 9.65 16.45 11.80
N ASP A 18 9.81 15.14 11.66
CA ASP A 18 9.83 14.43 10.38
C ASP A 18 8.45 13.90 9.95
N THR A 19 7.39 14.23 10.70
CA THR A 19 6.03 13.68 10.50
C THR A 19 5.52 13.87 9.08
N GLU A 20 5.67 15.07 8.51
CA GLU A 20 5.19 15.35 7.15
C GLU A 20 5.95 14.52 6.10
N ALA A 21 7.27 14.41 6.26
CA ALA A 21 8.11 13.61 5.37
C ALA A 21 7.74 12.12 5.46
N LEU A 22 7.50 11.62 6.67
CA LEU A 22 7.06 10.24 6.91
C LEU A 22 5.73 9.96 6.22
N LEU A 23 4.73 10.83 6.39
CA LEU A 23 3.41 10.65 5.75
C LEU A 23 3.50 10.74 4.22
N LYS A 24 4.28 11.68 3.68
CA LYS A 24 4.52 11.79 2.24
C LYS A 24 5.17 10.53 1.67
N HIS A 25 6.11 9.94 2.41
CA HIS A 25 6.75 8.68 2.05
C HIS A 25 5.77 7.51 2.13
N TYR A 26 5.13 7.31 3.27
CA TYR A 26 4.23 6.17 3.55
C TYR A 26 3.05 6.11 2.58
N PHE A 27 2.43 7.25 2.27
CA PHE A 27 1.35 7.34 1.26
C PHE A 27 1.86 7.44 -0.18
N SER A 28 3.18 7.35 -0.40
CA SER A 28 3.81 7.37 -1.71
C SER A 28 3.42 8.59 -2.56
N LEU A 29 3.38 9.78 -1.93
CA LEU A 29 2.85 11.01 -2.53
C LEU A 29 3.75 11.61 -3.61
N LYS A 30 5.01 11.15 -3.72
CA LYS A 30 5.93 11.54 -4.80
C LYS A 30 5.46 11.13 -6.20
N HIS A 31 4.60 10.11 -6.29
CA HIS A 31 4.10 9.61 -7.58
C HIS A 31 2.88 10.41 -8.03
N ASP A 32 2.94 10.92 -9.27
CA ASP A 32 1.80 11.49 -9.96
C ASP A 32 0.85 10.38 -10.41
N LEU A 33 -0.20 10.18 -9.60
CA LEU A 33 -1.19 9.16 -9.83
C LEU A 33 -2.03 9.43 -11.09
N THR A 34 -2.22 10.70 -11.46
CA THR A 34 -2.99 11.08 -12.66
C THR A 34 -2.27 10.64 -13.91
N SER A 35 -0.96 10.93 -14.00
CA SER A 35 -0.12 10.51 -15.11
C SER A 35 -0.05 8.98 -15.22
N LEU A 36 0.08 8.28 -14.09
CA LEU A 36 0.07 6.82 -14.06
C LEU A 36 -1.26 6.23 -14.56
N TYR A 37 -2.40 6.77 -14.11
CA TYR A 37 -3.72 6.32 -14.57
C TYR A 37 -3.91 6.58 -16.07
N GLY A 38 -3.39 7.70 -16.59
CA GLY A 38 -3.36 8.01 -18.01
C GLY A 38 -2.60 6.93 -18.79
N GLN A 39 -1.34 6.69 -18.41
CA GLN A 39 -0.47 5.67 -19.02
C GLN A 39 -1.12 4.28 -19.02
N TRP A 40 -1.63 3.81 -17.87
CA TRP A 40 -2.23 2.48 -17.78
C TRP A 40 -3.54 2.38 -18.57
N SER A 41 -4.32 3.47 -18.63
CA SER A 41 -5.53 3.53 -19.45
C SER A 41 -5.19 3.49 -20.94
N GLU A 42 -4.10 4.12 -21.37
CA GLU A 42 -3.62 4.05 -22.76
C GLU A 42 -3.23 2.63 -23.14
N SER A 43 -2.47 1.94 -22.29
CA SER A 43 -1.96 0.58 -22.53
C SER A 43 -3.02 -0.52 -22.37
N ASP A 44 -4.07 -0.32 -21.57
CA ASP A 44 -5.04 -1.37 -21.24
C ASP A 44 -6.51 -0.88 -21.31
N PRO A 45 -7.28 -1.33 -22.34
CA PRO A 45 -8.70 -1.04 -22.45
C PRO A 45 -9.56 -1.51 -21.26
N ASN A 46 -9.20 -2.63 -20.62
CA ASN A 46 -9.92 -3.13 -19.45
C ASN A 46 -9.67 -2.23 -18.23
N PHE A 47 -8.43 -1.77 -18.05
CA PHE A 47 -8.08 -0.79 -17.04
C PHE A 47 -8.83 0.53 -17.27
N ARG A 48 -8.76 1.09 -18.49
CA ARG A 48 -9.45 2.33 -18.89
C ARG A 48 -10.93 2.33 -18.54
N LYS A 49 -11.60 1.18 -18.71
CA LYS A 49 -13.03 1.04 -18.41
C LYS A 49 -13.34 1.12 -16.90
N LYS A 50 -12.43 0.67 -16.04
CA LYS A 50 -12.65 0.56 -14.59
C LYS A 50 -12.08 1.74 -13.80
N ALA A 51 -10.94 2.27 -14.24
CA ALA A 51 -10.17 3.30 -13.54
C ALA A 51 -10.98 4.54 -13.11
N PRO A 52 -11.92 5.10 -13.89
CA PRO A 52 -12.67 6.30 -13.49
C PRO A 52 -13.50 6.14 -12.21
N ARG A 53 -13.76 4.90 -11.81
CA ARG A 53 -14.63 4.54 -10.69
C ARG A 53 -13.83 4.21 -9.44
N PHE A 54 -12.53 4.04 -9.60
CA PHE A 54 -11.58 3.57 -8.61
C PHE A 54 -10.35 4.47 -8.63
N THR A 55 -10.56 5.77 -8.38
CA THR A 55 -9.51 6.78 -8.35
C THR A 55 -8.87 6.86 -6.96
N GLY A 56 -7.65 7.41 -6.88
CA GLY A 56 -6.98 7.65 -5.59
C GLY A 56 -6.34 6.41 -4.94
N ILE A 57 -6.43 5.23 -5.57
CA ILE A 57 -5.79 4.02 -5.04
C ILE A 57 -4.28 4.14 -5.20
N ARG A 58 -3.56 4.09 -4.08
CA ARG A 58 -2.10 4.11 -3.98
C ARG A 58 -1.60 2.88 -3.24
N ILE A 59 -0.35 2.51 -3.51
CA ILE A 59 0.38 1.53 -2.72
C ILE A 59 1.09 2.26 -1.57
N LEU A 60 0.96 1.72 -0.35
CA LEU A 60 1.68 2.21 0.81
C LEU A 60 3.14 1.78 0.72
N SER A 61 4.07 2.67 1.07
CA SER A 61 5.49 2.36 1.25
C SER A 61 5.72 1.96 2.71
N GLN A 62 5.36 0.72 3.02
CA GLN A 62 5.47 0.17 4.38
C GLN A 62 6.90 -0.27 4.66
N ASP A 63 7.24 -0.43 5.93
CA ASP A 63 8.43 -1.21 6.29
C ASP A 63 8.26 -2.68 5.86
N ALA A 64 9.32 -3.29 5.34
CA ALA A 64 9.28 -4.64 4.80
C ALA A 64 8.97 -5.69 5.87
N TRP A 65 9.41 -5.44 7.10
CA TRP A 65 9.12 -6.29 8.24
C TRP A 65 7.70 -6.05 8.78
N GLU A 66 7.24 -4.79 8.88
CA GLU A 66 5.84 -4.44 9.19
C GLU A 66 4.85 -5.22 8.30
N ALA A 67 5.12 -5.27 7.00
CA ALA A 67 4.27 -5.95 6.01
C ALA A 67 4.07 -7.45 6.33
N LEU A 68 4.98 -8.05 7.12
CA LEU A 68 4.89 -9.44 7.57
C LEU A 68 4.12 -9.63 8.88
N VAL A 69 4.18 -8.67 9.82
CA VAL A 69 3.86 -8.93 11.24
C VAL A 69 2.81 -8.01 11.88
N ASN A 70 2.14 -7.14 11.13
CA ASN A 70 1.23 -6.11 11.66
C ASN A 70 0.21 -6.57 12.74
N LYS A 71 -0.31 -7.80 12.68
CA LYS A 71 -1.26 -8.31 13.70
C LYS A 71 -0.64 -8.69 15.05
N LEU A 72 0.68 -8.53 15.21
CA LEU A 72 1.45 -9.01 16.36
C LEU A 72 1.89 -7.90 17.33
N CYS A 73 1.70 -6.63 16.97
CA CYS A 73 2.15 -5.47 17.75
C CYS A 73 1.68 -5.53 19.21
N LYS A 74 0.39 -5.80 19.46
CA LYS A 74 -0.16 -5.86 20.83
C LYS A 74 0.47 -6.94 21.73
N TYR A 75 1.11 -7.97 21.16
CA TYR A 75 1.64 -9.10 21.92
C TYR A 75 3.17 -9.10 22.02
N TYR A 76 3.85 -8.56 21.01
CA TYR A 76 5.30 -8.66 20.87
C TYR A 76 5.97 -7.31 20.58
N GLY A 77 5.18 -6.28 20.31
CA GLY A 77 5.64 -4.93 20.05
C GLY A 77 5.91 -4.14 21.33
N PRO A 78 6.96 -3.29 21.35
CA PRO A 78 7.20 -2.41 22.48
C PRO A 78 6.04 -1.40 22.62
N LEU A 79 5.66 -1.10 23.86
CA LEU A 79 4.62 -0.10 24.14
C LEU A 79 5.15 1.29 23.80
N ILE A 80 4.47 1.99 22.90
CA ILE A 80 4.76 3.39 22.55
C ILE A 80 4.07 4.32 23.55
N GLY A 81 2.80 4.05 23.85
CA GLY A 81 1.99 4.91 24.72
C GLY A 81 0.52 4.54 24.72
N HIS A 82 -0.31 5.41 25.28
CA HIS A 82 -1.76 5.26 25.33
C HIS A 82 -2.44 6.44 24.64
N VAL A 83 -3.46 6.15 23.84
CA VAL A 83 -4.39 7.17 23.33
C VAL A 83 -5.77 6.86 23.93
N GLY A 84 -6.17 7.67 24.91
CA GLY A 84 -7.28 7.30 25.80
C GLY A 84 -6.93 6.04 26.59
N ASP A 85 -7.84 5.07 26.59
CA ASP A 85 -7.67 3.79 27.29
C ASP A 85 -7.01 2.69 26.43
N GLU A 86 -6.66 3.00 25.18
CA GLU A 86 -6.05 2.03 24.27
C GLU A 86 -4.52 2.14 24.28
N ALA A 87 -3.86 1.00 24.50
CA ALA A 87 -2.40 0.86 24.39
C ALA A 87 -1.97 0.71 22.92
N PHE A 88 -1.05 1.57 22.50
CA PHE A 88 -0.44 1.56 21.18
C PHE A 88 0.96 0.96 21.28
N HIS A 89 1.18 -0.11 20.52
CA HIS A 89 2.44 -0.83 20.45
C HIS A 89 3.05 -0.66 19.07
N ASP A 90 4.37 -0.59 19.03
CA ASP A 90 5.13 -0.61 17.78
C ASP A 90 5.15 -2.02 17.17
N PHE A 91 5.74 -2.16 15.99
CA PHE A 91 5.97 -3.46 15.39
C PHE A 91 6.99 -4.28 16.22
N PRO A 92 6.76 -5.59 16.38
CA PRO A 92 7.72 -6.46 17.06
C PRO A 92 9.02 -6.55 16.28
N SER A 93 10.18 -6.63 16.93
CA SER A 93 11.43 -6.95 16.21
C SER A 93 11.46 -8.43 15.79
N PRO A 94 12.25 -8.82 14.77
CA PRO A 94 12.50 -10.23 14.46
C PRO A 94 12.91 -11.06 15.68
N GLN A 95 13.79 -10.53 16.53
CA GLN A 95 14.27 -11.21 17.74
C GLN A 95 13.13 -11.51 18.73
N SER A 96 12.17 -10.58 18.88
CA SER A 96 11.02 -10.78 19.77
C SER A 96 10.09 -11.93 19.34
N LEU A 97 10.13 -12.29 18.04
CA LEU A 97 9.32 -13.35 17.45
C LEU A 97 10.09 -14.68 17.25
N ALA A 98 11.39 -14.71 17.48
CA ALA A 98 12.22 -15.91 17.35
C ALA A 98 12.24 -16.80 18.63
N GLY A 99 11.86 -16.22 19.78
CA GLY A 99 12.00 -16.81 21.11
C GLY A 99 11.28 -18.15 21.33
N GLU A 100 11.73 -18.88 22.35
CA GLU A 100 11.08 -20.11 22.78
C GLU A 100 9.64 -19.86 23.23
N GLY A 101 8.70 -20.73 22.84
CA GLY A 101 7.28 -20.61 23.18
C GLY A 101 6.47 -19.66 22.30
N VAL A 102 7.09 -18.84 21.44
CA VAL A 102 6.37 -17.93 20.52
C VAL A 102 5.41 -18.71 19.60
N GLU A 103 5.85 -19.80 18.99
CA GLU A 103 4.97 -20.62 18.15
C GLU A 103 3.74 -21.11 18.93
N ALA A 104 3.93 -21.63 20.14
CA ALA A 104 2.84 -22.13 20.97
C ALA A 104 1.85 -21.03 21.34
N HIS A 105 2.35 -19.83 21.66
CA HIS A 105 1.51 -18.67 21.94
C HIS A 105 0.72 -18.21 20.70
N LEU A 106 1.39 -18.08 19.54
CA LEU A 106 0.72 -17.75 18.28
C LEU A 106 -0.36 -18.77 17.89
N ARG A 107 -0.16 -20.06 18.18
CA ARG A 107 -1.20 -21.08 17.99
C ARG A 107 -2.41 -20.83 18.88
N LYS A 108 -2.21 -20.47 20.15
CA LYS A 108 -3.30 -20.08 21.08
C LYS A 108 -4.04 -18.84 20.60
N LEU A 109 -3.34 -17.90 19.95
CA LEU A 109 -3.93 -16.71 19.32
C LEU A 109 -4.64 -16.98 17.98
N GLY A 110 -4.70 -18.24 17.54
CA GLY A 110 -5.46 -18.62 16.34
C GLY A 110 -4.67 -18.53 15.01
N PHE A 111 -3.36 -18.33 15.04
CA PHE A 111 -2.54 -18.31 13.81
C PHE A 111 -2.39 -19.69 13.17
N GLY A 112 -2.76 -20.77 13.88
CA GLY A 112 -2.75 -22.14 13.36
C GLY A 112 -1.37 -22.57 12.87
N TYR A 113 -1.30 -23.22 11.71
CA TYR A 113 -0.03 -23.68 11.14
C TYR A 113 0.93 -22.53 10.78
N ARG A 114 0.43 -21.30 10.59
CA ARG A 114 1.26 -20.11 10.28
C ARG A 114 2.12 -19.68 11.46
N ALA A 115 1.78 -20.06 12.68
CA ALA A 115 2.59 -19.80 13.86
C ALA A 115 4.03 -20.30 13.69
N LYS A 116 4.20 -21.48 13.09
CA LYS A 116 5.51 -22.05 12.76
C LYS A 116 6.28 -21.18 11.77
N TYR A 117 5.59 -20.68 10.74
CA TYR A 117 6.20 -19.85 9.69
C TYR A 117 6.66 -18.50 10.22
N ILE A 118 5.85 -17.86 11.06
CA ILE A 118 6.19 -16.57 11.68
C ILE A 118 7.45 -16.72 12.54
N ARG A 119 7.45 -17.69 13.46
CA ARG A 119 8.60 -17.93 14.35
C ARG A 119 9.85 -18.31 13.56
N GLU A 120 9.73 -19.18 12.57
CA GLU A 120 10.90 -19.62 11.80
C GLU A 120 11.44 -18.52 10.89
N THR A 121 10.57 -17.72 10.26
CA THR A 121 10.99 -16.55 9.48
C THR A 121 11.70 -15.54 10.36
N ALA A 122 11.15 -15.25 11.54
CA ALA A 122 11.76 -14.36 12.53
C ALA A 122 13.16 -14.84 12.91
N ARG A 123 13.31 -16.14 13.22
CA ARG A 123 14.59 -16.79 13.52
C ARG A 123 15.60 -16.64 12.37
N ILE A 124 15.20 -16.97 11.14
CA ILE A 124 16.07 -16.87 9.96
C ILE A 124 16.56 -15.42 9.78
N VAL A 125 15.65 -14.45 9.88
CA VAL A 125 15.99 -13.02 9.71
C VAL A 125 16.89 -12.52 10.84
N SER A 126 16.68 -12.97 12.08
CA SER A 126 17.43 -12.47 13.24
C SER A 126 18.76 -13.18 13.51
N GLU A 127 18.90 -14.46 13.12
CA GLU A 127 20.03 -15.32 13.49
C GLU A 127 20.85 -15.79 12.29
N ASP A 128 20.21 -16.12 11.17
CA ASP A 128 20.88 -16.75 10.02
C ASP A 128 21.31 -15.73 8.95
N LYS A 129 20.63 -14.58 8.88
CA LYS A 129 20.89 -13.53 7.89
C LYS A 129 21.73 -12.40 8.49
N PRO A 130 22.53 -11.70 7.66
CA PRO A 130 23.23 -10.48 8.10
C PRO A 130 22.25 -9.41 8.60
N GLU A 131 22.76 -8.54 9.48
CA GLU A 131 22.04 -7.32 9.85
C GLU A 131 21.69 -6.52 8.60
N TRP A 132 20.49 -5.94 8.55
CA TRP A 132 19.96 -5.18 7.40
C TRP A 132 19.75 -6.00 6.12
N TRP A 133 19.74 -7.34 6.20
CA TRP A 133 19.57 -8.18 5.00
C TRP A 133 18.24 -7.92 4.28
N LEU A 134 17.13 -7.74 4.99
CA LEU A 134 15.83 -7.53 4.34
C LEU A 134 15.78 -6.17 3.63
N GLU A 135 16.32 -5.15 4.25
CA GLU A 135 16.44 -3.78 3.76
C GLU A 135 17.38 -3.70 2.57
N SER A 136 18.42 -4.55 2.53
CA SER A 136 19.31 -4.66 1.38
C SER A 136 18.62 -5.19 0.11
N LEU A 137 17.40 -5.73 0.23
CA LEU A 137 16.58 -6.17 -0.91
C LEU A 137 15.68 -5.06 -1.48
N ALA A 138 15.69 -3.86 -0.88
CA ALA A 138 14.87 -2.74 -1.33
C ALA A 138 15.32 -2.19 -2.69
N ASN A 139 14.37 -1.74 -3.48
CA ASN A 139 14.62 -1.08 -4.76
C ASN A 139 15.52 0.15 -4.56
N PRO A 140 16.70 0.23 -5.17
CA PRO A 140 17.59 1.38 -5.02
C PRO A 140 16.96 2.72 -5.48
N GLU A 141 16.01 2.69 -6.42
CA GLU A 141 15.27 3.86 -6.87
C GLU A 141 14.14 4.27 -5.91
N ASN A 142 13.80 3.39 -4.97
CA ASN A 142 12.77 3.61 -3.95
C ASN A 142 13.08 2.86 -2.64
N PRO A 143 14.17 3.23 -1.92
CA PRO A 143 14.75 2.41 -0.84
C PRO A 143 13.99 2.39 0.50
N GLY A 144 12.72 2.77 0.53
CA GLY A 144 11.95 2.89 1.78
C GLY A 144 12.36 4.10 2.63
N TRP A 145 11.86 4.16 3.86
CA TRP A 145 12.10 5.26 4.81
C TRP A 145 13.49 5.17 5.47
N LEU A 146 13.95 3.94 5.73
CA LEU A 146 15.22 3.70 6.39
C LEU A 146 16.40 3.91 5.42
N PRO A 147 17.51 4.49 5.87
CA PRO A 147 18.66 4.75 5.01
C PRO A 147 19.22 3.44 4.46
N SER A 148 19.17 3.30 3.13
CA SER A 148 19.69 2.14 2.43
C SER A 148 21.20 2.02 2.65
N LYS A 149 21.63 1.02 3.42
CA LYS A 149 23.04 0.61 3.51
C LYS A 149 23.36 -0.37 2.38
N VAL A 150 23.20 0.08 1.13
CA VAL A 150 23.60 -0.74 -0.03
C VAL A 150 25.12 -0.73 -0.11
N PRO A 151 25.81 -1.89 -0.09
CA PRO A 151 27.24 -1.94 -0.35
C PRO A 151 27.53 -1.36 -1.74
N GLY A 152 28.40 -0.34 -1.83
CA GLY A 152 28.63 0.47 -3.03
C GLY A 152 29.13 -0.27 -4.27
N ASP A 153 29.44 -1.57 -4.16
CA ASP A 153 30.05 -2.39 -5.22
C ASP A 153 29.18 -3.59 -5.67
N ALA A 154 27.92 -3.68 -5.22
CA ALA A 154 27.04 -4.79 -5.60
C ALA A 154 26.49 -4.62 -7.03
N GLN A 155 26.31 -5.75 -7.73
CA GLN A 155 25.55 -5.79 -8.99
C GLN A 155 24.19 -5.10 -8.86
N PRO A 156 23.63 -4.53 -9.93
CA PRO A 156 22.33 -3.87 -9.87
C PRO A 156 21.28 -4.84 -9.33
N LEU A 157 20.74 -4.50 -8.16
CA LEU A 157 19.70 -5.28 -7.51
C LEU A 157 18.47 -5.29 -8.40
N THR A 158 17.78 -6.43 -8.47
CA THR A 158 16.57 -6.57 -9.28
C THR A 158 15.41 -7.08 -8.43
N TYR A 159 14.19 -6.73 -8.84
CA TYR A 159 12.96 -7.30 -8.29
C TYR A 159 13.02 -8.84 -8.21
N LYS A 160 13.51 -9.50 -9.27
CA LYS A 160 13.62 -10.97 -9.31
C LYS A 160 14.55 -11.50 -8.24
N HIS A 161 15.70 -10.84 -8.03
CA HIS A 161 16.62 -11.22 -6.96
C HIS A 161 15.97 -11.08 -5.58
N ALA A 162 15.33 -9.94 -5.30
CA ALA A 162 14.62 -9.72 -4.04
C ALA A 162 13.54 -10.78 -3.81
N HIS A 163 12.76 -11.09 -4.84
CA HIS A 163 11.72 -12.13 -4.80
C HIS A 163 12.30 -13.52 -4.48
N GLU A 164 13.36 -13.93 -5.17
CA GLU A 164 14.03 -15.21 -4.94
C GLU A 164 14.62 -15.33 -3.52
N GLN A 165 15.17 -14.24 -2.98
CA GLN A 165 15.67 -14.20 -1.61
C GLN A 165 14.54 -14.37 -0.59
N LEU A 166 13.38 -13.75 -0.81
CA LEU A 166 12.21 -13.87 0.06
C LEU A 166 11.61 -15.29 0.05
N LEU A 167 11.67 -16.00 -1.07
CA LEU A 167 11.21 -17.39 -1.17
C LEU A 167 11.99 -18.38 -0.30
N LEU A 168 13.16 -17.98 0.21
CA LEU A 168 13.94 -18.78 1.17
C LEU A 168 13.31 -18.78 2.58
N LEU A 169 12.40 -17.85 2.86
CA LEU A 169 11.75 -17.72 4.17
C LEU A 169 10.62 -18.74 4.33
N SER A 170 10.51 -19.27 5.55
CA SER A 170 9.52 -20.29 5.89
C SER A 170 8.09 -19.76 5.74
N GLY A 171 7.31 -20.35 4.85
CA GLY A 171 5.91 -19.95 4.61
C GLY A 171 5.73 -18.77 3.64
N VAL A 172 6.81 -18.25 3.07
CA VAL A 172 6.75 -17.21 2.03
C VAL A 172 6.73 -17.88 0.64
N GLY A 173 5.55 -17.88 0.03
CA GLY A 173 5.38 -18.30 -1.37
C GLY A 173 5.41 -17.11 -2.34
N PRO A 174 5.33 -17.36 -3.67
CA PRO A 174 5.46 -16.32 -4.70
C PRO A 174 4.55 -15.10 -4.48
N LYS A 175 3.27 -15.33 -4.15
CA LYS A 175 2.31 -14.25 -3.85
C LYS A 175 2.75 -13.40 -2.67
N VAL A 176 3.23 -14.04 -1.60
CA VAL A 176 3.65 -13.32 -0.38
C VAL A 176 4.94 -12.54 -0.66
N ALA A 177 5.90 -13.14 -1.36
CA ALA A 177 7.11 -12.46 -1.81
C ALA A 177 6.79 -11.22 -2.67
N ASP A 178 5.89 -11.33 -3.65
CA ASP A 178 5.46 -10.19 -4.46
C ASP A 178 4.76 -9.10 -3.64
N CYS A 179 3.97 -9.46 -2.63
CA CYS A 179 3.37 -8.48 -1.72
C CYS A 179 4.45 -7.69 -0.96
N ILE A 180 5.48 -8.36 -0.45
CA ILE A 180 6.60 -7.72 0.25
C ILE A 180 7.40 -6.86 -0.73
N CYS A 181 7.69 -7.37 -1.92
CA CYS A 181 8.38 -6.60 -2.97
C CYS A 181 7.63 -5.31 -3.31
N LEU A 182 6.30 -5.38 -3.50
CA LEU A 182 5.48 -4.25 -3.90
C LEU A 182 5.30 -3.20 -2.80
N MET A 183 4.96 -3.65 -1.58
CA MET A 183 4.52 -2.76 -0.49
C MET A 183 5.64 -2.43 0.51
N GLY A 184 6.65 -3.30 0.63
CA GLY A 184 7.71 -3.16 1.63
C GLY A 184 9.09 -2.80 1.05
N LEU A 185 9.39 -3.26 -0.17
CA LEU A 185 10.71 -3.10 -0.78
C LEU A 185 10.71 -2.14 -1.99
N GLY A 186 9.59 -1.48 -2.29
CA GLY A 186 9.53 -0.45 -3.33
C GLY A 186 9.64 -0.94 -4.78
N TRP A 187 9.47 -2.24 -5.03
CA TRP A 187 9.45 -2.83 -6.37
C TRP A 187 8.06 -2.68 -7.00
N GLY A 188 7.78 -1.52 -7.60
CA GLY A 188 6.48 -1.19 -8.22
C GLY A 188 6.03 -2.15 -9.33
N GLU A 189 6.96 -2.91 -9.92
CA GLU A 189 6.69 -3.91 -10.97
C GLU A 189 6.24 -5.28 -10.43
N ALA A 190 6.31 -5.51 -9.11
CA ALA A 190 5.90 -6.76 -8.49
C ALA A 190 4.38 -6.92 -8.56
N VAL A 191 3.90 -8.07 -9.05
CA VAL A 191 2.46 -8.34 -9.26
C VAL A 191 2.05 -9.55 -8.44
N PRO A 192 1.43 -9.37 -7.25
CA PRO A 192 1.01 -10.49 -6.41
C PRO A 192 -0.17 -11.24 -7.02
N VAL A 193 0.07 -12.43 -7.58
CA VAL A 193 -0.99 -13.22 -8.23
C VAL A 193 -1.67 -14.16 -7.24
N ASP A 194 -2.85 -13.77 -6.76
CA ASP A 194 -3.71 -14.61 -5.92
C ASP A 194 -4.89 -15.20 -6.70
N THR A 195 -5.84 -15.80 -5.99
CA THR A 195 -7.06 -16.35 -6.60
C THR A 195 -7.94 -15.30 -7.26
N HIS A 196 -7.99 -14.07 -6.74
CA HIS A 196 -8.77 -12.99 -7.35
C HIS A 196 -8.09 -12.48 -8.61
N MET A 197 -6.77 -12.32 -8.57
CA MET A 197 -6.02 -11.89 -9.74
C MET A 197 -6.05 -12.94 -10.85
N TRP A 198 -6.03 -14.22 -10.48
CA TRP A 198 -6.26 -15.29 -11.45
C TRP A 198 -7.65 -15.25 -12.09
N GLN A 199 -8.70 -14.91 -11.32
CA GLN A 199 -10.04 -14.72 -11.88
C GLN A 199 -10.08 -13.54 -12.85
N ILE A 200 -9.43 -12.43 -12.52
CA ILE A 200 -9.31 -11.26 -13.41
C ILE A 200 -8.55 -11.64 -14.69
N ALA A 201 -7.40 -12.30 -14.57
CA ALA A 201 -6.60 -12.74 -15.71
C ALA A 201 -7.40 -13.65 -16.67
N GLN A 202 -8.18 -14.59 -16.14
CA GLN A 202 -9.02 -15.47 -16.96
C GLN A 202 -10.19 -14.72 -17.61
N ARG A 203 -10.93 -13.92 -16.83
CA ARG A 203 -12.15 -13.24 -17.27
C ARG A 203 -11.86 -12.11 -18.26
N ASP A 204 -10.82 -11.33 -18.00
CA ASP A 204 -10.59 -10.06 -18.68
C ASP A 204 -9.39 -10.12 -19.65
N TYR A 205 -8.47 -11.07 -19.49
CA TYR A 205 -7.22 -11.17 -20.27
C TYR A 205 -7.03 -12.54 -20.94
N ASN A 206 -8.08 -13.37 -20.98
CA ASN A 206 -8.12 -14.65 -21.68
C ASN A 206 -7.07 -15.68 -21.23
N PHE A 207 -6.57 -15.61 -19.98
CA PHE A 207 -5.72 -16.66 -19.40
C PHE A 207 -6.50 -17.97 -19.17
N GLY A 208 -5.79 -19.09 -19.13
CA GLY A 208 -6.34 -20.33 -18.55
C GLY A 208 -7.40 -21.08 -19.37
N LYS A 209 -7.47 -20.91 -20.70
CA LYS A 209 -8.38 -21.68 -21.58
C LYS A 209 -8.06 -23.20 -21.67
N GLY A 210 -7.10 -23.71 -20.90
CA GLY A 210 -6.66 -25.11 -20.88
C GLY A 210 -7.14 -25.90 -19.66
N LYS A 211 -7.21 -27.23 -19.77
CA LYS A 211 -7.75 -28.17 -18.75
C LYS A 211 -6.90 -28.33 -17.47
N THR A 212 -5.90 -27.51 -17.22
CA THR A 212 -5.03 -27.63 -16.04
C THR A 212 -5.66 -26.99 -14.81
N LYS A 213 -6.09 -27.82 -13.85
CA LYS A 213 -6.72 -27.39 -12.59
C LYS A 213 -5.72 -26.84 -11.56
N THR A 214 -4.42 -27.07 -11.74
CA THR A 214 -3.39 -26.74 -10.74
C THR A 214 -2.67 -25.45 -11.12
N PHE A 215 -2.63 -24.50 -10.19
CA PHE A 215 -1.90 -23.24 -10.33
C PHE A 215 -0.38 -23.48 -10.25
N SER A 216 0.29 -23.60 -11.40
CA SER A 216 1.73 -23.88 -11.48
C SER A 216 2.55 -22.59 -11.42
N LYS A 217 3.85 -22.71 -11.07
CA LYS A 217 4.81 -21.61 -11.10
C LYS A 217 4.86 -20.92 -12.48
N ILE A 218 4.83 -21.71 -13.55
CA ILE A 218 4.83 -21.18 -14.94
C ILE A 218 3.60 -20.30 -15.18
N MET A 219 2.42 -20.71 -14.68
CA MET A 219 1.21 -19.89 -14.82
C MET A 219 1.31 -18.63 -13.96
N TYR A 220 1.79 -18.72 -12.72
CA TYR A 220 2.06 -17.57 -11.86
C TYR A 220 2.92 -16.53 -12.59
N ASP A 221 4.07 -16.97 -13.09
CA ASP A 221 5.06 -16.13 -13.76
C ASP A 221 4.46 -15.51 -15.03
N SER A 222 3.73 -16.28 -15.83
CA SER A 222 3.10 -15.79 -17.07
C SER A 222 2.06 -14.69 -16.85
N VAL A 223 1.30 -14.75 -15.75
CA VAL A 223 0.32 -13.72 -15.39
C VAL A 223 1.04 -12.45 -14.96
N GLY A 224 2.05 -12.57 -14.09
CA GLY A 224 2.85 -11.41 -13.67
C GLY A 224 3.57 -10.74 -14.84
N ASP A 225 4.21 -11.53 -15.71
CA ASP A 225 4.94 -11.03 -16.90
C ASP A 225 4.00 -10.33 -17.89
N HIS A 226 2.78 -10.84 -18.06
CA HIS A 226 1.77 -10.20 -18.89
C HIS A 226 1.40 -8.81 -18.37
N PHE A 227 1.11 -8.68 -17.08
CA PHE A 227 0.76 -7.38 -16.48
C PHE A 227 1.94 -6.41 -16.47
N ARG A 228 3.16 -6.88 -16.19
CA ARG A 228 4.39 -6.07 -16.34
C ARG A 228 4.59 -5.57 -17.76
N LYS A 229 4.32 -6.39 -18.78
CA LYS A 229 4.42 -6.00 -20.19
C LYS A 229 3.44 -4.89 -20.57
N ILE A 230 2.26 -4.84 -19.93
CA ILE A 230 1.22 -3.85 -20.22
C ILE A 230 1.48 -2.54 -19.48
N TRP A 231 1.78 -2.61 -18.18
CA TRP A 231 1.81 -1.43 -17.29
C TRP A 231 3.23 -0.98 -16.89
N GLY A 232 4.26 -1.72 -17.27
CA GLY A 232 5.65 -1.35 -17.05
C GLY A 232 6.09 -1.40 -15.58
N SER A 233 6.94 -0.45 -15.19
CA SER A 233 7.62 -0.40 -13.88
C SER A 233 6.68 -0.20 -12.68
N GLN A 234 5.41 0.13 -12.91
CA GLN A 234 4.40 0.31 -11.88
C GLN A 234 3.22 -0.66 -12.04
N ALA A 235 3.46 -1.83 -12.63
CA ALA A 235 2.42 -2.84 -12.86
C ALA A 235 1.71 -3.32 -11.59
N GLY A 236 2.40 -3.42 -10.46
CA GLY A 236 1.81 -3.76 -9.17
C GLY A 236 0.79 -2.73 -8.68
N TRP A 237 1.02 -1.45 -8.98
CA TRP A 237 0.09 -0.37 -8.66
C TRP A 237 -1.16 -0.44 -9.53
N ALA A 238 -1.01 -0.57 -10.85
CA ALA A 238 -2.15 -0.73 -11.77
C ALA A 238 -3.00 -1.96 -11.41
N HIS A 239 -2.33 -3.07 -11.11
CA HIS A 239 -2.94 -4.30 -10.62
C HIS A 239 -3.83 -4.07 -9.39
N SER A 240 -3.40 -3.24 -8.44
CA SER A 240 -4.15 -2.97 -7.19
C SER A 240 -5.50 -2.29 -7.45
N VAL A 241 -5.60 -1.47 -8.51
CA VAL A 241 -6.85 -0.85 -8.95
C VAL A 241 -7.83 -1.91 -9.42
N LEU A 242 -7.37 -2.84 -10.27
CA LEU A 242 -8.21 -3.93 -10.77
C LEU A 242 -8.62 -4.91 -9.68
N PHE A 243 -7.69 -5.20 -8.76
CA PHE A 243 -7.97 -6.02 -7.58
C PHE A 243 -9.10 -5.40 -6.75
N THR A 244 -8.97 -4.10 -6.43
CA THR A 244 -9.98 -3.35 -5.66
C THR A 244 -11.33 -3.35 -6.37
N ALA A 245 -11.34 -3.14 -7.69
CA ALA A 245 -12.54 -3.19 -8.51
C ALA A 245 -13.24 -4.56 -8.53
N ASN A 246 -12.54 -5.63 -8.16
CA ASN A 246 -13.06 -7.00 -8.14
C ASN A 246 -13.47 -7.47 -6.73
N LEU A 247 -13.20 -6.68 -5.69
CA LEU A 247 -13.64 -6.98 -4.34
C LEU A 247 -15.16 -6.79 -4.22
N LYS A 248 -15.82 -7.73 -3.53
CA LYS A 248 -17.29 -7.71 -3.35
C LYS A 248 -17.80 -6.41 -2.73
N SER A 249 -17.04 -5.85 -1.79
CA SER A 249 -17.36 -4.60 -1.09
C SER A 249 -17.49 -3.39 -2.02
N PHE A 250 -16.95 -3.47 -3.23
CA PHE A 250 -17.02 -2.40 -4.23
C PHE A 250 -17.82 -2.80 -5.48
N SER A 251 -18.56 -3.91 -5.40
CA SER A 251 -19.35 -4.41 -6.54
C SER A 251 -20.43 -3.41 -6.99
N GLU A 252 -21.02 -2.65 -6.07
CA GLU A 252 -22.00 -1.60 -6.38
C GLU A 252 -21.35 -0.42 -7.14
N GLN A 253 -20.18 0.02 -6.69
CA GLN A 253 -19.38 1.06 -7.35
C GLN A 253 -18.86 0.61 -8.71
N ALA A 254 -18.65 -0.69 -8.92
CA ALA A 254 -18.33 -1.29 -10.22
C ALA A 254 -19.56 -1.48 -11.14
N ALA A 255 -20.79 -1.49 -10.61
CA ALA A 255 -22.03 -1.81 -11.34
C ALA A 255 -22.87 -0.60 -11.78
N ALA A 256 -22.74 0.58 -11.15
CA ALA A 256 -23.37 1.83 -11.62
C ALA A 256 -22.99 2.16 -13.10
N LYS A 257 -23.64 3.12 -13.77
CA LYS A 257 -23.21 3.54 -15.12
C LYS A 257 -22.24 4.71 -15.00
N SER A 258 -21.20 4.72 -15.83
CA SER A 258 -20.30 5.86 -15.96
C SER A 258 -21.07 7.01 -16.59
N GLU A 259 -21.37 8.06 -15.82
CA GLU A 259 -21.68 9.36 -16.41
C GLU A 259 -20.34 10.05 -16.72
N GLU A 260 -20.21 10.66 -17.90
CA GLU A 260 -19.01 11.38 -18.30
C GLU A 260 -18.84 12.61 -17.39
N ILE A 261 -17.95 12.51 -16.40
CA ILE A 261 -17.59 13.65 -15.56
C ILE A 261 -16.46 14.40 -16.26
N SER A 262 -16.78 15.52 -16.92
CA SER A 262 -15.77 16.47 -17.39
C SER A 262 -15.38 17.40 -16.24
N VAL A 263 -14.18 17.21 -15.67
CA VAL A 263 -13.65 18.12 -14.65
C VAL A 263 -12.96 19.29 -15.33
N LYS A 264 -13.56 20.49 -15.28
CA LYS A 264 -12.88 21.75 -15.62
C LYS A 264 -12.40 22.39 -14.32
N VAL A 265 -11.09 22.44 -14.11
CA VAL A 265 -10.49 23.18 -12.99
C VAL A 265 -10.33 24.63 -13.44
N LYS A 266 -11.13 25.54 -12.86
CA LYS A 266 -10.86 26.98 -12.88
C LYS A 266 -10.21 27.35 -11.55
N VAL A 267 -9.01 27.90 -11.61
CA VAL A 267 -8.34 28.53 -10.47
C VAL A 267 -8.59 30.02 -10.59
N GLU A 268 -9.38 30.59 -9.68
CA GLU A 268 -9.49 32.04 -9.52
C GLU A 268 -8.81 32.40 -8.19
N GLU A 269 -7.72 33.17 -8.27
CA GLU A 269 -7.06 33.77 -7.11
C GLU A 269 -7.79 35.06 -6.72
N GLU A 270 -8.47 35.06 -5.58
CA GLU A 270 -8.91 36.30 -4.93
C GLU A 270 -8.02 36.63 -3.73
N ALA A 271 -7.32 37.77 -3.82
CA ALA A 271 -6.56 38.34 -2.72
C ALA A 271 -7.49 39.15 -1.79
N ILE A 272 -7.72 38.67 -0.57
CA ILE A 272 -8.48 39.42 0.45
C ILE A 272 -7.53 40.31 1.24
N THR A 273 -7.66 41.63 1.08
CA THR A 273 -6.99 42.63 1.92
C THR A 273 -7.94 43.10 3.03
N GLY A 274 -7.57 42.89 4.30
CA GLY A 274 -8.33 43.36 5.46
C GLY A 274 -7.41 43.88 6.57
N LYS A 275 -7.54 45.17 6.92
CA LYS A 275 -6.78 45.86 7.98
C LYS A 275 -7.19 45.40 9.40
N LEU A 276 -6.20 45.14 10.27
CA LEU A 276 -6.39 45.01 11.73
C LEU A 276 -6.38 46.38 12.45
N PRO A 277 -7.21 46.60 13.48
CA PRO A 277 -6.96 47.62 14.50
C PRO A 277 -6.12 47.07 15.67
N SER A 278 -5.25 47.94 16.21
CA SER A 278 -4.23 47.65 17.22
C SER A 278 -4.74 47.61 18.67
N ARG A 279 -4.32 46.62 19.48
CA ARG A 279 -3.54 46.79 20.73
C ARG A 279 -3.35 45.48 21.53
N SER A 280 -2.10 45.28 21.99
CA SER A 280 -1.59 44.49 23.15
C SER A 280 -1.56 42.94 23.16
N ARG A 281 -0.39 42.43 22.76
CA ARG A 281 0.37 41.19 23.11
C ARG A 281 -0.26 40.13 24.05
N LYS A 282 -0.62 38.96 23.50
CA LYS A 282 -0.06 37.61 23.81
C LYS A 282 -0.76 36.52 22.95
N ARG A 283 0.07 35.70 22.28
CA ARG A 283 -0.17 34.41 21.57
C ARG A 283 -1.55 34.18 20.93
N GLN A 284 -1.61 34.18 19.60
CA GLN A 284 -2.75 33.67 18.83
C GLN A 284 -2.38 32.46 17.98
N VAL A 285 -3.31 31.51 18.03
CA VAL A 285 -3.42 30.23 17.33
C VAL A 285 -4.28 30.43 16.07
N ALA A 286 -4.04 29.57 15.09
CA ALA A 286 -4.86 29.21 13.92
C ALA A 286 -4.94 30.19 12.72
N VAL A 287 -4.48 29.70 11.57
CA VAL A 287 -5.12 29.95 10.27
C VAL A 287 -5.65 28.60 9.80
N LEU A 288 -6.98 28.47 9.80
CA LEU A 288 -7.70 27.39 9.14
C LEU A 288 -7.83 27.77 7.67
N GLU A 289 -7.27 26.97 6.79
CA GLU A 289 -7.50 27.07 5.36
C GLU A 289 -8.83 26.36 5.06
N ALA A 290 -9.90 27.13 4.94
CA ALA A 290 -11.21 26.62 4.53
C ALA A 290 -11.26 26.59 2.99
N VAL A 291 -10.97 25.44 2.40
CA VAL A 291 -11.22 25.21 0.98
C VAL A 291 -12.72 24.99 0.77
N LYS A 292 -13.40 25.99 0.22
CA LYS A 292 -14.80 25.89 -0.18
C LYS A 292 -14.85 25.35 -1.61
N VAL A 293 -15.14 24.04 -1.75
CA VAL A 293 -15.40 23.44 -3.07
C VAL A 293 -16.87 23.65 -3.39
N GLU A 294 -17.20 24.62 -4.25
CA GLU A 294 -18.54 24.74 -4.82
C GLU A 294 -18.64 23.85 -6.07
N GLN A 295 -19.53 22.87 -5.99
CA GLN A 295 -19.79 21.90 -7.04
C GLN A 295 -21.01 22.37 -7.84
N GLU A 296 -20.80 23.09 -8.95
CA GLU A 296 -21.89 23.36 -9.90
C GLU A 296 -22.06 22.17 -10.85
N ILE A 297 -23.19 21.46 -10.69
CA ILE A 297 -23.61 20.37 -11.57
C ILE A 297 -24.50 20.99 -12.66
N GLU A 298 -23.95 21.29 -13.84
CA GLU A 298 -24.79 21.57 -15.01
C GLU A 298 -25.35 20.24 -15.57
N VAL A 299 -26.60 19.94 -15.22
CA VAL A 299 -27.37 18.84 -15.81
C VAL A 299 -27.93 19.29 -17.16
N GLY A 300 -27.33 18.81 -18.26
CA GLY A 300 -27.91 19.00 -19.60
C GLY A 300 -29.28 18.31 -19.74
N PRO A 301 -30.20 18.82 -20.58
CA PRO A 301 -31.57 18.33 -20.61
C PRO A 301 -31.66 16.88 -21.14
N ALA A 302 -32.38 16.04 -20.37
CA ALA A 302 -32.64 14.65 -20.69
C ALA A 302 -33.38 14.50 -22.03
N ARG A 303 -32.75 13.80 -22.99
CA ARG A 303 -33.41 13.44 -24.26
C ARG A 303 -34.35 12.27 -24.02
N SER A 304 -35.67 12.55 -23.96
CA SER A 304 -36.69 11.51 -23.76
C SER A 304 -36.67 10.50 -24.92
N THR A 305 -36.52 9.22 -24.61
CA THR A 305 -36.68 8.13 -25.58
C THR A 305 -38.13 7.67 -25.60
N ARG A 306 -38.82 7.94 -26.71
CA ARG A 306 -40.22 7.54 -26.97
C ARG A 306 -40.27 6.02 -27.19
N LYS A 307 -40.92 5.28 -26.29
CA LYS A 307 -41.22 3.84 -26.47
C LYS A 307 -42.03 3.60 -27.75
N ARG A 308 -41.47 2.85 -28.71
CA ARG A 308 -42.26 2.27 -29.82
C ARG A 308 -43.05 1.07 -29.27
N LYS A 309 -44.38 1.19 -29.19
CA LYS A 309 -45.30 0.05 -29.04
C LYS A 309 -45.24 -0.80 -30.33
N ARG A 310 -45.03 -2.11 -30.19
CA ARG A 310 -45.33 -3.09 -31.25
C ARG A 310 -46.85 -3.22 -31.37
N ALA A 311 -47.37 -3.04 -32.58
CA ALA A 311 -48.74 -3.40 -32.93
C ALA A 311 -48.80 -4.91 -33.21
N ALA A 312 -49.85 -5.56 -32.71
CA ALA A 312 -50.18 -6.94 -33.00
C ALA A 312 -50.97 -7.01 -34.31
N ALA A 313 -50.64 -8.01 -35.13
CA ALA A 313 -51.51 -8.67 -36.10
C ALA A 313 -51.20 -10.17 -36.02
#